data_AF-A0AA51H820-F1
#
_entry.id   AF-A0AA51H820-F1
#
_cell.length_a   1.000
_cell.length_b   1.000
_cell.length_c   1.000
_cell.angle_alpha   90.00
_cell.angle_beta   90.00
_cell.angle_gamma   90.00
#
_symmetry.space_group_name_H-M   'P 1'
#
loop_
_entity.id
_entity.type
_entity.pdbx_description
1 polymer ?
#
loop_
_entity_poly.entity_id
_entity_poly.type
_entity_poly.pdbx_seq_one_letter_code
_entity_poly.pdbx_strand_id
1 'polypeptide(L)'
;MGKWQLWFMIGSGIYLILMGLVMLRKKDDRIRKTIGLYNSTIGIFSIIGAVVILAKPSGLDSIFKVYMIVMLSSFIIFSLLRFIGSRG
;
A
#
# COMPACT_ATOMS: atom_id res chain seq x y z
N MET A 1 10.45 -11.46 17.68
CA MET A 1 9.85 -10.57 16.66
C MET A 1 10.83 -10.38 15.53
N GLY A 2 10.38 -10.47 14.28
CA GLY A 2 11.26 -10.78 13.16
C GLY A 2 11.53 -9.58 12.27
N LYS A 3 12.79 -9.42 11.86
CA LYS A 3 13.20 -8.49 10.78
C LYS A 3 12.36 -8.66 9.50
N TRP A 4 11.67 -9.79 9.33
CA TRP A 4 10.76 -10.05 8.21
C TRP A 4 9.61 -9.05 8.11
N GLN A 5 9.05 -8.52 9.20
CA GLN A 5 7.96 -7.51 9.16
C GLN A 5 8.45 -6.22 8.49
N LEU A 6 9.66 -5.80 8.84
CA LEU A 6 10.33 -4.65 8.25
C LEU A 6 10.60 -4.87 6.76
N TRP A 7 11.19 -6.02 6.41
CA TRP A 7 11.44 -6.37 5.00
C TRP A 7 10.15 -6.46 4.17
N PHE A 8 9.08 -6.97 4.78
CA PHE A 8 7.77 -7.02 4.16
C PHE A 8 7.27 -5.61 3.86
N MET A 9 7.25 -4.70 4.86
CA MET A 9 6.84 -3.31 4.66
C MET A 9 7.65 -2.60 3.57
N ILE A 10 8.97 -2.78 3.54
CA ILE A 10 9.82 -2.19 2.50
C ILE A 10 9.45 -2.77 1.13
N GLY A 11 9.39 -4.10 1.01
CA GLY A 11 9.11 -4.78 -0.26
C GLY A 11 7.74 -4.46 -0.82
N SER A 12 6.69 -4.54 0.02
CA SER A 12 5.32 -4.19 -0.36
C SER A 12 5.17 -2.69 -0.61
N GLY A 13 5.90 -1.84 0.11
CA GLY A 13 5.96 -0.40 -0.13
C GLY A 13 6.48 -0.05 -1.51
N ILE A 14 7.63 -0.62 -1.90
CA ILE A 14 8.20 -0.47 -3.25
C ILE A 14 7.22 -0.96 -4.31
N TYR A 15 6.64 -2.15 -4.10
CA TYR A 15 5.66 -2.73 -5.03
C TYR A 15 4.46 -1.80 -5.26
N LEU A 16 3.89 -1.23 -4.19
CA LEU A 16 2.74 -0.33 -4.26
C LEU A 16 3.08 0.98 -4.98
N ILE A 17 4.28 1.53 -4.77
CA ILE A 17 4.76 2.72 -5.51
C ILE A 17 4.87 2.42 -7.00
N LEU A 18 5.52 1.31 -7.37
CA LEU A 18 5.68 0.93 -8.78
C LEU A 18 4.32 0.67 -9.44
N MET A 19 3.44 -0.08 -8.79
CA MET A 19 2.08 -0.33 -9.29
C MET A 19 1.31 0.99 -9.45
N GLY A 20 1.40 1.88 -8.46
CA GLY A 20 0.73 3.17 -8.47
C GLY A 20 1.20 4.07 -9.63
N LEU A 21 2.51 4.15 -9.85
CA LEU A 21 3.10 4.87 -10.98
C LEU A 21 2.66 4.32 -12.34
N VAL A 22 2.60 2.99 -12.49
CA VAL A 22 2.11 2.34 -13.71
C VAL A 22 0.64 2.69 -13.97
N MET A 23 -0.20 2.69 -12.95
CA MET A 23 -1.62 3.03 -13.07
C MET A 23 -1.85 4.50 -13.39
N LEU A 24 -1.04 5.41 -12.83
CA LEU A 24 -1.11 6.85 -13.11
C LEU A 24 -0.79 7.20 -14.57
N ARG A 25 0.05 6.39 -15.25
CA ARG A 25 0.44 6.59 -16.65
C ARG A 25 -0.65 6.24 -17.66
N LYS A 26 -1.73 5.53 -17.28
CA LYS A 26 -2.81 5.20 -18.23
C LYS A 26 -3.66 6.43 -18.55
N LYS A 27 -3.80 6.77 -19.83
CA LYS A 27 -4.75 7.80 -20.29
C LYS A 27 -6.19 7.27 -20.15
N ASP A 28 -7.10 8.18 -19.79
CA ASP A 28 -8.57 8.03 -19.77
C ASP A 28 -9.24 7.15 -18.72
N ASP A 29 -8.49 6.51 -17.80
CA ASP A 29 -9.09 5.75 -16.70
C ASP A 29 -8.94 6.49 -15.34
N ARG A 30 -9.91 7.38 -15.03
CA ARG A 30 -9.90 8.15 -13.77
C ARG A 30 -9.90 7.24 -12.54
N ILE A 31 -10.60 6.11 -12.58
CA ILE A 31 -10.67 5.16 -11.47
C ILE A 31 -9.28 4.56 -11.23
N ARG A 32 -8.61 4.07 -12.29
CA ARG A 32 -7.24 3.55 -12.16
C ARG A 32 -6.25 4.61 -11.70
N LYS A 33 -6.37 5.87 -12.14
CA LYS A 33 -5.50 6.96 -11.65
C LYS A 33 -5.67 7.20 -10.16
N THR A 34 -6.90 7.20 -9.66
CA THR A 34 -7.17 7.34 -8.22
C THR A 34 -6.63 6.16 -7.41
N ILE A 35 -6.85 4.93 -7.88
CA ILE A 35 -6.27 3.72 -7.26
C ILE A 35 -4.73 3.81 -7.29
N GLY A 36 -4.16 4.28 -8.40
CA GLY A 36 -2.73 4.45 -8.56
C GLY A 36 -2.13 5.47 -7.58
N LEU A 37 -2.78 6.62 -7.42
CA LEU A 37 -2.39 7.65 -6.45
C LEU A 37 -2.46 7.12 -5.02
N TYR A 38 -3.53 6.38 -4.69
CA TYR A 38 -3.69 5.75 -3.39
C TYR A 38 -2.56 4.75 -3.11
N ASN A 39 -2.29 3.83 -4.04
CA ASN A 39 -1.23 2.83 -3.88
C ASN A 39 0.15 3.48 -3.72
N SER A 40 0.47 4.50 -4.52
CA SER A 40 1.71 5.26 -4.36
C SER A 40 1.83 5.89 -2.97
N THR A 41 0.75 6.49 -2.47
CA THR A 41 0.72 7.13 -1.15
C THR A 41 0.93 6.11 -0.02
N ILE A 42 0.21 4.98 -0.05
CA ILE A 42 0.38 3.91 0.94
C ILE A 42 1.78 3.31 0.88
N GLY A 43 2.33 3.14 -0.32
CA GLY A 43 3.69 2.64 -0.50
C GLY A 43 4.74 3.58 0.11
N ILE A 44 4.60 4.89 -0.09
CA ILE A 44 5.46 5.91 0.55
C ILE A 44 5.34 5.84 2.07
N PHE A 45 4.13 5.78 2.62
CA PHE A 45 3.94 5.66 4.07
C PHE A 45 4.53 4.37 4.64
N SER A 46 4.51 3.27 3.88
CA SER A 46 5.14 2.02 4.29
C SER A 46 6.66 2.16 4.41
N ILE A 47 7.30 2.81 3.43
CA ILE A 47 8.74 3.12 3.45
C ILE A 47 9.07 4.02 4.64
N ILE A 48 8.29 5.10 4.85
CA ILE A 48 8.48 6.01 5.99
C ILE A 48 8.36 5.25 7.31
N GLY A 49 7.33 4.41 7.46
CA GLY A 49 7.14 3.57 8.64
C GLY A 49 8.33 2.64 8.89
N ALA A 50 8.88 2.03 7.84
CA ALA A 50 10.08 1.20 7.93
C ALA A 50 11.32 2.00 8.36
N VAL A 51 11.53 3.21 7.82
CA VAL A 51 12.62 4.10 8.22
C VAL A 51 12.49 4.54 9.68
N VAL A 52 11.28 4.88 10.14
CA VAL A 52 11.01 5.23 11.54
C VAL A 52 11.35 4.06 12.48
N ILE A 53 11.02 2.83 12.09
CA ILE A 53 11.34 1.64 12.88
C ILE A 53 12.85 1.38 12.93
N LEU A 54 13.58 1.61 11.83
CA LEU A 54 15.03 1.51 11.81
C LEU A 54 15.69 2.50 12.80
N ALA A 55 15.14 3.71 12.91
CA ALA A 55 15.62 4.71 13.86
C ALA A 55 15.14 4.45 15.31
N LYS A 56 13.93 3.91 15.47
CA LYS A 56 13.30 3.65 16.77
C LYS A 56 12.54 2.31 16.74
N PRO A 57 13.21 1.19 17.11
CA PRO A 57 12.64 -0.14 16.96
C PRO A 57 11.46 -0.43 17.91
N SER A 58 11.27 0.39 18.95
CA SER A 58 10.11 0.31 19.82
C SER A 58 8.84 0.70 19.05
N GLY A 59 7.99 -0.27 18.72
CA GLY A 59 6.71 -0.03 18.05
C GLY A 59 6.53 -0.70 16.68
N LEU A 60 7.49 -1.54 16.24
CA LEU A 60 7.38 -2.33 15.00
C LEU A 60 6.03 -3.03 14.88
N ASP A 61 5.57 -3.72 15.92
CA ASP A 61 4.31 -4.47 15.88
C ASP A 61 3.07 -3.58 15.72
N SER A 62 3.02 -2.44 16.43
CA SER A 62 1.89 -1.51 16.32
C SER A 62 1.82 -0.89 14.92
N ILE A 63 2.96 -0.45 14.39
CA ILE A 63 3.06 0.13 13.05
C ILE A 63 2.73 -0.93 12.00
N PHE A 64 3.28 -2.13 12.12
CA PHE A 64 3.01 -3.24 11.22
C PHE A 64 1.53 -3.64 11.24
N LYS A 65 0.89 -3.69 12.42
CA LYS A 65 -0.54 -3.99 12.55
C LYS A 65 -1.40 -2.94 11.87
N VAL A 66 -1.12 -1.65 12.08
CA VAL A 66 -1.82 -0.55 11.39
C VAL A 66 -1.63 -0.67 9.87
N TYR A 67 -0.39 -0.90 9.43
CA TYR A 67 -0.07 -1.10 8.01
C TYR A 67 -0.86 -2.25 7.39
N MET A 68 -0.94 -3.39 8.07
CA MET A 68 -1.70 -4.57 7.62
C MET A 68 -3.21 -4.29 7.55
N ILE A 69 -3.78 -3.60 8.55
CA ILE A 69 -5.19 -3.22 8.54
C ILE A 69 -5.50 -2.32 7.33
N VAL A 70 -4.64 -1.33 7.08
CA VAL A 70 -4.79 -0.43 5.92
C VAL A 70 -4.75 -1.25 4.63
N MET A 71 -3.70 -2.06 4.41
CA MET A 71 -3.58 -2.88 3.20
C MET A 71 -4.78 -3.81 2.96
N LEU A 72 -5.24 -4.52 4.00
CA LEU A 72 -6.38 -5.43 3.88
C LEU A 72 -7.66 -4.66 3.54
N SER A 73 -7.87 -3.51 4.19
CA SER A 73 -9.02 -2.65 3.91
C SER A 73 -8.98 -2.13 2.47
N SER A 74 -7.82 -1.69 1.98
CA SER A 74 -7.63 -1.27 0.59
C SER A 74 -7.94 -2.41 -0.38
N PHE A 75 -7.42 -3.60 -0.10
CA PHE A 75 -7.62 -4.77 -0.94
C PHE A 75 -9.11 -5.13 -1.05
N ILE A 76 -9.84 -5.11 0.08
CA ILE A 76 -11.29 -5.37 0.10
C ILE A 76 -12.04 -4.30 -0.72
N ILE A 77 -11.77 -3.02 -0.47
CA ILE A 77 -12.44 -1.91 -1.18
C ILE A 77 -12.21 -2.01 -2.69
N PHE A 78 -10.97 -2.22 -3.12
CA PHE A 78 -10.68 -2.34 -4.56
C PHE A 78 -11.24 -3.61 -5.18
N SER A 79 -11.28 -4.71 -4.44
CA SER A 79 -11.93 -5.95 -4.91
C SER A 79 -13.44 -5.75 -5.10
N LEU A 80 -14.10 -5.07 -4.15
CA LEU A 80 -15.52 -4.73 -4.26
C LEU A 80 -15.79 -3.77 -5.42
N LEU A 81 -15.00 -2.71 -5.57
CA LEU A 81 -15.12 -1.76 -6.68
C LEU A 81 -14.96 -2.45 -8.04
N ARG A 82 -13.99 -3.37 -8.15
CA ARG A 82 -13.79 -4.17 -9.37
C ARG A 82 -14.96 -5.10 -9.64
N PHE A 83 -15.50 -5.75 -8.60
CA PHE A 83 -16.64 -6.65 -8.73
C PHE A 83 -17.89 -5.92 -9.20
N ILE A 84 -18.23 -4.79 -8.55
CA ILE A 84 -19.38 -3.95 -8.91
C ILE A 84 -19.20 -3.38 -10.33
N GLY A 85 -18.01 -2.84 -10.65
CA GLY A 85 -17.73 -2.29 -11.96
C GLY A 85 -17.65 -3.31 -13.10
N SER A 86 -17.52 -4.62 -12.81
CA SER A 86 -17.50 -5.67 -13.83
C SER A 86 -18.90 -6.18 -14.24
N ARG A 87 -19.96 -5.74 -13.56
CA ARG A 87 -21.35 -6.14 -13.82
C ARG A 87 -22.17 -5.07 -14.56
N GLY A 88 -21.55 -3.96 -14.95
CA GLY A 88 -22.17 -2.85 -15.70
C GLY A 88 -21.73 -2.83 -17.15
#